data_AF-A0A6V8PHK5-F1
#
_entry.id   AF-A0A6V8PHK5-F1
#
_cell.length_a   1.000
_cell.length_b   1.000
_cell.length_c   1.000
_cell.angle_alpha   90.00
_cell.angle_beta   90.00
_cell.angle_gamma   90.00
#
_symmetry.space_group_name_H-M   'P 1'
#
loop_
_entity.id
_entity.type
_entity.pdbx_description
1 polymer ?
#
loop_
_entity_poly.entity_id
_entity_poly.type
_entity_poly.pdbx_seq_one_letter_code
_entity_poly.pdbx_strand_id
1 'polypeptide(L)'
;MKCQSSEDLSFLPNKSVDAVITDPPYFDNVQYSELADFFYVWLRLALKDEYLWFKPDLSSRPDEIVKNDRLGKTTDFFSQGLFRVFKECHRVLKDEGLLIFTFHHIRTWAWENIAQVLIDAGFYVSASPIVRSEGKSGFHSNDGNIRYDCVLVCRKRAGQWMERPWASAKEQILQDAVQWTRRTLESGMLVNEVDVFTIVMGKTLEYCHQGISIYVL
;
A
#
# COMPACT_ATOMS: atom_id res chain seq x y z
N MET A 1 0.38 -19.65 10.84
CA MET A 1 -0.50 -18.58 10.29
C MET A 1 -1.52 -18.22 11.35
N LYS A 2 -1.82 -16.92 11.50
CA LYS A 2 -2.83 -16.40 12.44
C LYS A 2 -3.93 -15.72 11.62
N CYS A 3 -5.17 -15.81 12.07
CA CYS A 3 -6.31 -15.09 11.52
C CYS A 3 -6.72 -14.06 12.58
N GLN A 4 -6.21 -12.84 12.46
CA GLN A 4 -6.47 -11.71 13.37
C GLN A 4 -6.12 -10.40 12.66
N SER A 5 -6.49 -9.25 13.25
CA SER A 5 -6.11 -7.94 12.71
C SER A 5 -4.58 -7.77 12.71
N SER A 6 -4.04 -7.24 11.61
CA SER A 6 -2.63 -6.85 11.50
C SER A 6 -2.29 -5.60 12.34
N GLU A 7 -3.29 -4.96 12.94
CA GLU A 7 -3.10 -3.91 13.95
C GLU A 7 -2.60 -4.47 15.30
N ASP A 8 -2.59 -5.80 15.46
CA ASP A 8 -2.03 -6.50 16.61
C ASP A 8 -1.08 -7.62 16.15
N LEU A 9 0.22 -7.36 16.23
CA LEU A 9 1.28 -8.35 16.01
C LEU A 9 1.96 -8.74 17.32
N SER A 10 1.27 -8.66 18.46
CA SER A 10 1.82 -8.95 19.80
C SER A 10 2.39 -10.36 19.97
N PHE A 11 1.94 -11.31 19.14
CA PHE A 11 2.51 -12.66 19.08
C PHE A 11 3.96 -12.69 18.55
N LEU A 12 4.44 -11.60 17.95
CA LEU A 12 5.81 -11.41 17.50
C LEU A 12 6.60 -10.49 18.45
N PRO A 13 7.80 -10.89 18.88
CA PRO A 13 8.69 -10.02 19.65
C PRO A 13 9.11 -8.79 18.86
N ASN A 14 9.51 -7.73 19.57
CA ASN A 14 10.12 -6.55 18.96
C ASN A 14 11.41 -6.95 18.21
N LYS A 15 11.66 -6.31 17.06
CA LYS A 15 12.88 -6.51 16.27
C LYS A 15 13.21 -7.97 15.93
N SER A 16 12.20 -8.79 15.67
CA SER A 16 12.34 -10.22 15.37
C SER A 16 12.23 -10.55 13.87
N VAL A 17 11.67 -9.65 13.06
CA VAL A 17 11.34 -9.90 11.65
C VAL A 17 12.33 -9.20 10.70
N ASP A 18 12.81 -9.90 9.67
CA ASP A 18 13.70 -9.32 8.65
C ASP A 18 12.95 -8.54 7.56
N ALA A 19 11.76 -9.02 7.16
CA ALA A 19 10.94 -8.35 6.17
C ALA A 19 9.44 -8.60 6.42
N VAL A 20 8.64 -7.57 6.18
CA VAL A 20 7.19 -7.64 6.06
C VAL A 20 6.85 -7.39 4.60
N ILE A 21 6.22 -8.36 3.95
CA ILE A 21 5.76 -8.25 2.55
C ILE A 21 4.24 -8.37 2.57
N THR A 22 3.53 -7.34 2.12
CA THR A 22 2.08 -7.25 2.25
C THR A 22 1.43 -6.51 1.08
N ASP A 23 0.11 -6.62 0.96
CA ASP A 23 -0.70 -5.95 -0.06
C ASP A 23 -1.90 -5.30 0.68
N PRO A 24 -1.74 -4.06 1.18
CA PRO A 24 -2.78 -3.39 1.95
C PRO A 24 -3.96 -3.00 1.07
N PRO A 25 -5.17 -2.86 1.63
CA PRO A 25 -6.35 -2.45 0.88
C PRO A 25 -6.18 -1.04 0.26
N TYR A 26 -6.74 -0.83 -0.93
CA TYR A 26 -6.62 0.43 -1.68
C TYR A 26 -7.84 1.35 -1.48
N PHE A 27 -7.97 1.96 -0.30
CA PHE A 27 -9.08 2.88 0.04
C PHE A 27 -10.47 2.31 -0.29
N ASP A 28 -11.20 2.90 -1.25
CA ASP A 28 -12.56 2.56 -1.66
C ASP A 28 -12.59 1.75 -2.97
N ASN A 29 -11.43 1.31 -3.48
CA ASN A 29 -11.35 0.59 -4.76
C ASN A 29 -12.10 -0.75 -4.72
N VAL A 30 -12.09 -1.47 -3.60
CA VAL A 30 -12.76 -2.78 -3.46
C VAL A 30 -13.31 -2.95 -2.04
N GLN A 31 -14.61 -3.26 -1.94
CA GLN A 31 -15.27 -3.62 -0.68
C GLN A 31 -15.14 -5.15 -0.46
N TYR A 32 -13.97 -5.59 0.01
CA TYR A 32 -13.62 -7.01 0.07
C TYR A 32 -14.59 -7.85 0.88
N SER A 33 -15.01 -7.38 2.07
CA SER A 33 -15.99 -8.11 2.87
C SER A 33 -17.35 -8.27 2.17
N GLU A 34 -17.85 -7.22 1.51
CA GLU A 34 -19.12 -7.30 0.79
C GLU A 34 -19.04 -8.29 -0.38
N LEU A 35 -17.89 -8.36 -1.07
CA LEU A 35 -17.67 -9.34 -2.13
C LEU A 35 -17.51 -10.77 -1.58
N ALA A 36 -16.83 -10.92 -0.43
CA ALA A 36 -16.63 -12.20 0.23
C ALA A 36 -17.94 -12.79 0.74
N ASP A 37 -18.95 -11.97 1.08
CA ASP A 37 -20.25 -12.42 1.56
C ASP A 37 -20.94 -13.40 0.61
N PHE A 38 -20.73 -13.25 -0.71
CA PHE A 38 -21.26 -14.18 -1.71
C PHE A 38 -20.83 -15.63 -1.48
N PHE A 39 -19.56 -15.84 -1.11
CA PHE A 39 -19.02 -17.17 -0.80
C PHE A 39 -19.19 -17.54 0.68
N TYR A 40 -19.06 -16.55 1.57
CA TYR A 40 -19.09 -16.71 3.02
C TYR A 40 -20.39 -17.36 3.49
N VAL A 41 -21.55 -16.99 2.95
CA VAL A 41 -22.84 -17.55 3.38
C VAL A 41 -22.92 -19.08 3.20
N TRP A 42 -22.28 -19.63 2.16
CA TRP A 42 -22.21 -21.06 1.92
C TRP A 42 -21.20 -21.74 2.83
N LEU A 43 -19.99 -21.17 2.93
CA LEU A 43 -18.93 -21.67 3.81
C LEU A 43 -19.39 -21.70 5.27
N ARG A 44 -20.15 -20.68 5.69
CA ARG A 44 -20.73 -20.58 7.02
C ARG A 44 -21.61 -21.76 7.37
N LEU A 45 -22.46 -22.24 6.45
CA LEU A 45 -23.36 -23.36 6.72
C LEU A 45 -22.58 -24.62 7.13
N ALA A 46 -21.40 -24.83 6.56
CA ALA A 46 -20.54 -25.96 6.87
C ALA A 46 -19.64 -25.74 8.11
N LEU A 47 -19.25 -24.49 8.40
CA LEU A 47 -18.14 -24.21 9.31
C LEU A 47 -18.52 -23.48 10.62
N LYS A 48 -19.74 -22.94 10.74
CA LYS A 48 -20.16 -22.10 11.88
C LYS A 48 -20.09 -22.80 13.25
N ASP A 49 -20.26 -24.12 13.28
CA ASP A 49 -20.30 -24.91 14.51
C ASP A 49 -18.89 -25.28 14.99
N GLU A 50 -17.90 -25.28 14.09
CA GLU A 50 -16.50 -25.61 14.38
C GLU A 50 -15.61 -24.37 14.56
N TYR A 51 -15.87 -23.30 13.80
CA TYR A 51 -14.98 -22.14 13.71
C TYR A 51 -15.69 -20.84 14.11
N LEU A 52 -15.14 -20.15 15.13
CA LEU A 52 -15.70 -18.90 15.65
C LEU A 52 -15.87 -17.83 14.56
N TRP A 53 -14.97 -17.79 13.58
CA TRP A 53 -14.97 -16.84 12.48
C TRP A 53 -16.19 -16.94 11.56
N PHE A 54 -16.84 -18.11 11.52
CA PHE A 54 -18.05 -18.36 10.75
C PHE A 54 -19.33 -18.22 11.58
N LYS A 55 -19.25 -17.85 12.87
CA LYS A 55 -20.45 -17.59 13.67
C LYS A 55 -21.27 -16.39 13.20
N PRO A 56 -20.68 -15.22 12.89
CA PRO A 56 -21.44 -14.06 12.42
C PRO A 56 -22.19 -14.36 11.12
N ASP A 57 -23.31 -13.70 10.89
CA ASP A 57 -24.13 -13.94 9.68
C ASP A 57 -23.46 -13.44 8.39
N LEU A 58 -22.62 -12.40 8.49
CA LEU A 58 -21.85 -11.81 7.39
C LEU A 58 -20.35 -11.80 7.73
N SER A 59 -19.53 -11.71 6.69
CA SER A 59 -18.07 -11.66 6.79
C SER A 59 -17.54 -10.30 7.22
N SER A 60 -18.32 -9.22 7.03
CA SER A 60 -17.92 -7.86 7.33
C SER A 60 -17.50 -7.67 8.78
N ARG A 61 -16.39 -6.94 8.95
CA ARG A 61 -15.79 -6.66 10.25
C ARG A 61 -15.79 -5.14 10.49
N PRO A 62 -16.26 -4.66 11.66
CA PRO A 62 -16.24 -3.23 11.97
C PRO A 62 -14.83 -2.62 11.88
N ASP A 63 -13.82 -3.42 12.22
CA ASP A 63 -12.39 -3.07 12.23
C ASP A 63 -11.67 -3.25 10.89
N GLU A 64 -12.34 -3.75 9.84
CA GLU A 64 -11.72 -3.88 8.52
C GLU A 64 -11.34 -2.50 7.97
N ILE A 65 -10.06 -2.34 7.61
CA ILE A 65 -9.44 -1.10 7.13
C ILE A 65 -9.78 -0.89 5.64
N VAL A 66 -11.01 -0.49 5.36
CA VAL A 66 -11.48 -0.08 4.03
C VAL A 66 -12.13 1.29 4.12
N LYS A 67 -12.11 2.06 3.03
CA LYS A 67 -12.90 3.28 2.94
C LYS A 67 -14.30 2.91 2.44
N ASN A 68 -15.33 3.22 3.23
CA ASN A 68 -16.72 3.00 2.92
C ASN A 68 -17.58 4.05 3.65
N ASP A 69 -17.89 5.14 2.95
CA ASP A 69 -18.65 6.27 3.52
C ASP A 69 -20.06 5.85 3.99
N ARG A 70 -20.66 4.82 3.37
CA ARG A 70 -21.98 4.29 3.77
C ARG A 70 -21.95 3.61 5.13
N LEU A 71 -20.80 3.04 5.50
CA LEU A 71 -20.56 2.41 6.79
C LEU A 71 -19.85 3.35 7.78
N GLY A 72 -19.66 4.63 7.42
CA GLY A 72 -18.94 5.61 8.24
C GLY A 72 -17.42 5.37 8.31
N LYS A 73 -16.88 4.48 7.46
CA LYS A 73 -15.44 4.23 7.37
C LYS A 73 -14.79 5.26 6.44
N THR A 74 -14.47 6.42 7.00
CA THR A 74 -13.92 7.56 6.25
C THR A 74 -12.47 7.33 5.80
N THR A 75 -11.92 8.24 4.99
CA THR A 75 -10.49 8.29 4.68
C THR A 75 -9.64 8.35 5.96
N ASP A 76 -10.08 9.07 6.99
CA ASP A 76 -9.36 9.15 8.28
C ASP A 76 -9.34 7.80 9.00
N PHE A 77 -10.48 7.08 9.01
CA PHE A 77 -10.55 5.73 9.57
C PHE A 77 -9.55 4.80 8.89
N PHE A 78 -9.52 4.80 7.55
CA PHE A 78 -8.58 4.03 6.76
C PHE A 78 -7.13 4.40 7.09
N SER A 79 -6.81 5.69 7.10
CA SER A 79 -5.46 6.21 7.34
C SER A 79 -4.95 5.84 8.74
N GLN A 80 -5.80 5.97 9.75
CA GLN A 80 -5.46 5.62 11.13
C GLN A 80 -5.29 4.10 11.29
N GLY A 81 -6.11 3.28 10.65
CA GLY A 81 -5.95 1.83 10.63
C GLY A 81 -4.62 1.43 10.01
N LEU A 82 -4.32 1.95 8.81
CA LEU A 82 -3.07 1.65 8.12
C LEU A 82 -1.85 2.14 8.91
N PHE A 83 -1.93 3.30 9.55
CA PHE A 83 -0.92 3.78 10.48
C PHE A 83 -0.67 2.80 11.62
N ARG A 84 -1.71 2.27 12.27
CA ARG A 84 -1.56 1.29 13.36
C ARG A 84 -0.91 0.01 12.87
N VAL A 85 -1.30 -0.50 11.70
CA VAL A 85 -0.65 -1.66 11.07
C VAL A 85 0.82 -1.40 10.82
N PHE A 86 1.16 -0.28 10.16
CA PHE A 86 2.56 0.04 9.87
C PHE A 86 3.35 0.31 11.15
N LYS A 87 2.74 0.84 12.21
CA LYS A 87 3.41 0.99 13.50
C LYS A 87 3.77 -0.35 14.13
N GLU A 88 2.89 -1.34 14.04
CA GLU A 88 3.19 -2.71 14.45
C GLU A 88 4.28 -3.33 13.58
N CYS A 89 4.23 -3.16 12.26
CA CYS A 89 5.32 -3.57 11.36
C CYS A 89 6.66 -2.96 11.78
N HIS A 90 6.69 -1.66 12.09
CA HIS A 90 7.89 -0.98 12.58
C HIS A 90 8.38 -1.59 13.90
N ARG A 91 7.49 -1.93 14.83
CA ARG A 91 7.86 -2.55 16.11
C ARG A 91 8.53 -3.92 15.92
N VAL A 92 7.95 -4.78 15.09
CA VAL A 92 8.41 -6.17 14.91
C VAL A 92 9.62 -6.30 13.98
N LEU A 93 9.79 -5.38 13.03
CA LEU A 93 10.95 -5.39 12.11
C LEU A 93 12.26 -5.15 12.87
N LYS A 94 13.34 -5.78 12.43
CA LYS A 94 14.72 -5.42 12.82
C LYS A 94 15.04 -4.00 12.36
N ASP A 95 16.14 -3.42 12.84
CA ASP A 95 16.50 -2.03 12.49
C ASP A 95 16.77 -1.88 10.98
N GLU A 96 17.40 -2.88 10.36
CA GLU A 96 17.63 -2.96 8.91
C GLU A 96 16.51 -3.65 8.12
N GLY A 97 15.39 -3.94 8.80
CA GLY A 97 14.27 -4.68 8.22
C GLY A 97 13.52 -3.88 7.16
N LEU A 98 12.86 -4.60 6.25
CA LEU A 98 12.11 -4.02 5.14
C LEU A 98 10.60 -4.15 5.34
N LEU A 99 9.87 -3.06 5.10
CA LEU A 99 8.44 -3.11 4.82
C LEU A 99 8.26 -2.99 3.31
N ILE A 100 7.63 -3.96 2.67
CA ILE A 100 7.43 -4.00 1.23
C ILE A 100 5.95 -4.18 0.94
N PHE A 101 5.38 -3.31 0.14
CA PHE A 101 3.99 -3.45 -0.29
C PHE A 101 3.70 -2.90 -1.66
N THR A 102 2.70 -3.47 -2.31
CA THR A 102 2.14 -2.99 -3.57
C THR A 102 1.23 -1.79 -3.31
N PHE A 103 1.32 -0.78 -4.18
CA PHE A 103 0.47 0.39 -4.16
C PHE A 103 0.21 0.94 -5.56
N HIS A 104 -1.06 1.24 -5.83
CA HIS A 104 -1.49 1.93 -7.03
C HIS A 104 -2.73 2.77 -6.73
N HIS A 105 -2.74 4.02 -7.18
CA HIS A 105 -3.94 4.86 -7.15
C HIS A 105 -3.85 5.97 -8.21
N ILE A 106 -4.98 6.35 -8.80
CA ILE A 106 -5.05 7.38 -9.87
C ILE A 106 -5.13 8.83 -9.35
N ARG A 107 -5.04 9.03 -8.03
CA ARG A 107 -5.29 10.33 -7.38
C ARG A 107 -4.15 10.68 -6.45
N THR A 108 -3.64 11.91 -6.57
CA THR A 108 -2.51 12.41 -5.77
C THR A 108 -2.75 12.32 -4.27
N TRP A 109 -3.96 12.69 -3.80
CA TRP A 109 -4.31 12.66 -2.38
C TRP A 109 -4.09 11.29 -1.71
N ALA A 110 -4.24 10.19 -2.46
CA ALA A 110 -4.03 8.85 -1.93
C ALA A 110 -2.54 8.57 -1.69
N TRP A 111 -1.67 9.04 -2.60
CA TRP A 111 -0.21 8.95 -2.44
C TRP A 111 0.30 9.86 -1.32
N GLU A 112 -0.23 11.08 -1.21
CA GLU A 112 0.05 11.99 -0.09
C GLU A 112 -0.30 11.34 1.25
N ASN A 113 -1.46 10.68 1.32
CA ASN A 113 -1.91 9.98 2.51
C ASN A 113 -0.97 8.82 2.88
N ILE A 114 -0.58 7.99 1.91
CA ILE A 114 0.41 6.92 2.14
C ILE A 114 1.75 7.49 2.60
N ALA A 115 2.21 8.58 2.00
CA ALA A 115 3.44 9.27 2.41
C ALA A 115 3.37 9.66 3.90
N GLN A 116 2.28 10.30 4.29
CA GLN A 116 2.07 10.75 5.67
C GLN A 116 2.03 9.57 6.65
N VAL A 117 1.26 8.52 6.32
CA VAL A 117 1.15 7.30 7.13
C VAL A 117 2.52 6.62 7.32
N LEU A 118 3.35 6.54 6.27
CA LEU A 118 4.70 6.00 6.35
C LEU A 118 5.61 6.83 7.25
N ILE A 119 5.60 8.16 7.07
CA ILE A 119 6.41 9.08 7.86
C ILE A 119 6.04 8.96 9.35
N ASP A 120 4.76 8.99 9.67
CA ASP A 120 4.27 8.89 11.06
C ASP A 120 4.60 7.53 11.68
N ALA A 121 4.53 6.45 10.90
CA ALA A 121 4.91 5.11 11.35
C ALA A 121 6.43 4.97 11.58
N GLY A 122 7.25 5.86 11.01
CA GLY A 122 8.71 5.87 11.15
C GLY A 122 9.45 5.25 9.96
N PHE A 123 8.83 5.21 8.78
CA PHE A 123 9.42 4.69 7.55
C PHE A 123 9.74 5.81 6.56
N TYR A 124 10.59 5.47 5.60
CA TYR A 124 10.75 6.20 4.34
C TYR A 124 10.81 5.21 3.18
N VAL A 125 10.46 5.65 1.97
CA VAL A 125 10.57 4.82 0.77
C VAL A 125 12.01 4.87 0.27
N SER A 126 12.66 3.72 0.20
CA SER A 126 14.03 3.57 -0.28
C SER A 126 14.12 3.16 -1.75
N ALA A 127 13.06 2.53 -2.27
CA ALA A 127 12.89 2.21 -3.68
C ALA A 127 11.40 2.01 -4.00
N SER A 128 11.03 2.25 -5.25
CA SER A 128 9.66 2.17 -5.78
C SER A 128 9.63 1.40 -7.13
N PRO A 129 10.16 0.16 -7.21
CA PRO A 129 10.16 -0.60 -8.46
C PRO A 129 8.75 -0.77 -9.02
N ILE A 130 8.66 -0.74 -10.34
CA ILE A 130 7.41 -0.85 -11.09
C ILE A 130 7.32 -2.26 -11.64
N VAL A 131 6.25 -2.96 -11.27
CA VAL A 131 6.04 -4.36 -11.59
C VAL A 131 4.74 -4.54 -12.34
N ARG A 132 4.69 -5.55 -13.21
CA ARG A 132 3.49 -5.88 -13.97
C ARG A 132 2.45 -6.53 -13.05
N SER A 133 1.23 -5.99 -13.05
CA SER A 133 0.11 -6.47 -12.22
C SER A 133 -0.75 -7.52 -12.93
N GLU A 134 -0.96 -7.39 -14.25
CA GLU A 134 -1.85 -8.30 -15.01
C GLU A 134 -1.14 -9.53 -15.62
N GLY A 135 -1.78 -10.71 -15.54
CA GLY A 135 -1.36 -11.92 -16.24
C GLY A 135 -1.44 -11.81 -17.78
N LYS A 136 -0.78 -12.72 -18.51
CA LYS A 136 -0.80 -12.74 -20.00
C LYS A 136 -2.17 -13.11 -20.60
N SER A 137 -3.11 -13.60 -19.80
CA SER A 137 -4.46 -13.98 -20.22
C SER A 137 -5.36 -12.76 -20.32
N GLY A 138 -5.22 -12.00 -21.41
CA GLY A 138 -6.07 -10.86 -21.70
C GLY A 138 -7.52 -11.28 -21.97
N PHE A 139 -8.45 -10.73 -21.20
CA PHE A 139 -9.86 -10.61 -21.61
C PHE A 139 -10.55 -9.32 -21.15
N HIS A 140 -9.88 -8.42 -20.41
CA HIS A 140 -10.48 -7.17 -19.91
C HIS A 140 -9.54 -5.96 -19.99
N SER A 141 -8.72 -5.83 -21.02
CA SER A 141 -7.88 -4.64 -21.21
C SER A 141 -8.71 -3.48 -21.79
N ASN A 142 -9.52 -2.83 -20.96
CA ASN A 142 -10.01 -1.48 -21.26
C ASN A 142 -8.84 -0.48 -21.15
N ASP A 143 -8.91 0.66 -21.84
CA ASP A 143 -7.85 1.70 -21.84
C ASP A 143 -7.56 2.30 -20.45
N GLY A 144 -8.42 2.07 -19.46
CA GLY A 144 -8.26 2.52 -18.07
C GLY A 144 -7.80 1.46 -17.06
N ASN A 145 -7.50 0.23 -17.49
CA ASN A 145 -7.02 -0.80 -16.56
C ASN A 145 -5.60 -0.53 -16.08
N ILE A 146 -5.38 -0.79 -14.80
CA ILE A 146 -4.07 -0.72 -14.14
C ILE A 146 -3.25 -1.92 -14.60
N ARG A 147 -2.14 -1.67 -15.32
CA ARG A 147 -1.29 -2.74 -15.86
C ARG A 147 -0.03 -2.94 -15.04
N TYR A 148 0.39 -1.90 -14.34
CA TYR A 148 1.57 -1.91 -13.49
C TYR A 148 1.24 -1.41 -12.09
N ASP A 149 1.81 -2.10 -11.10
CA ASP A 149 1.79 -1.70 -9.71
C ASP A 149 3.15 -1.09 -9.33
N CYS A 150 3.11 -0.12 -8.42
CA CYS A 150 4.31 0.33 -7.74
C CYS A 150 4.53 -0.54 -6.50
N VAL A 151 5.72 -1.10 -6.35
CA VAL A 151 6.12 -1.78 -5.11
C VAL A 151 6.94 -0.80 -4.29
N LEU A 152 6.41 -0.37 -3.16
CA LEU A 152 7.10 0.52 -2.22
C LEU A 152 7.97 -0.32 -1.29
N VAL A 153 9.28 -0.09 -1.36
CA VAL A 153 10.29 -0.72 -0.49
C VAL A 153 10.70 0.29 0.57
N CYS A 154 10.17 0.10 1.77
CA CYS A 154 10.32 1.02 2.90
C CYS A 154 11.36 0.52 3.90
N ARG A 155 12.10 1.47 4.47
CA ARG A 155 13.10 1.24 5.52
C ARG A 155 12.78 2.09 6.74
N LYS A 156 13.22 1.63 7.90
CA LYS A 156 13.11 2.40 9.14
C LYS A 156 13.95 3.66 9.06
N ARG A 157 13.42 4.73 9.63
CA ARG A 157 14.12 6.00 9.71
C ARG A 157 15.20 5.97 10.80
N ALA A 158 16.46 5.88 10.41
CA ALA A 158 17.60 5.99 11.32
C ALA A 158 18.22 7.40 11.24
N GLY A 159 18.12 8.19 12.32
CA GLY A 159 18.85 9.45 12.49
C GLY A 159 18.24 10.70 11.83
N GLN A 160 19.05 11.77 11.79
CA GLN A 160 18.73 13.05 11.16
C GLN A 160 19.12 13.02 9.68
N TRP A 161 18.21 13.46 8.80
CA TRP A 161 18.45 13.53 7.35
C TRP A 161 19.18 14.82 6.96
N MET A 162 20.04 14.76 5.94
CA MET A 162 20.65 15.94 5.32
C MET A 162 19.67 16.65 4.39
N GLU A 163 19.23 17.87 4.73
CA GLU A 163 18.31 18.66 3.90
C GLU A 163 18.73 18.71 2.42
N ARG A 164 17.83 18.34 1.51
CA ARG A 164 17.99 18.47 0.06
C ARG A 164 17.08 19.56 -0.48
N PRO A 165 17.58 20.50 -1.29
CA PRO A 165 16.74 21.48 -1.96
C PRO A 165 15.70 20.81 -2.86
N TRP A 166 14.44 21.25 -2.77
CA TRP A 166 13.34 20.71 -3.58
C TRP A 166 13.58 20.80 -5.09
N ALA A 167 14.25 21.86 -5.55
CA ALA A 167 14.60 22.01 -6.97
C ALA A 167 15.49 20.86 -7.46
N SER A 168 16.47 20.44 -6.66
CA SER A 168 17.35 19.31 -6.99
C SER A 168 16.62 17.97 -6.91
N ALA A 169 15.69 17.82 -5.95
CA ALA A 169 14.86 16.62 -5.84
C ALA A 169 13.93 16.46 -7.06
N LYS A 170 13.28 17.54 -7.52
CA LYS A 170 12.43 17.54 -8.72
C LYS A 170 13.14 17.03 -9.97
N GLU A 171 14.35 17.53 -10.20
CA GLU A 171 15.16 17.11 -11.35
C GLU A 171 15.49 15.62 -11.27
N GLN A 172 15.86 15.12 -10.08
CA GLN A 172 16.14 13.70 -9.87
C GLN A 172 14.89 12.83 -10.04
N ILE A 173 13.75 13.23 -9.48
CA ILE A 173 12.46 12.55 -9.66
C ILE A 173 12.12 12.44 -11.14
N LEU A 174 12.27 13.53 -11.90
CA LEU A 174 11.98 13.53 -13.34
C LEU A 174 12.92 12.59 -14.09
N GLN A 175 14.22 12.64 -13.80
CA GLN A 175 15.21 11.76 -14.43
C GLN A 175 14.89 10.28 -14.15
N ASP A 176 14.59 9.93 -12.90
CA ASP A 176 14.26 8.56 -12.52
C ASP A 176 12.93 8.11 -13.11
N ALA A 177 11.92 8.97 -13.16
CA ALA A 177 10.63 8.67 -13.76
C ALA A 177 10.75 8.42 -15.28
N VAL A 178 11.58 9.20 -15.98
CA VAL A 178 11.87 8.98 -17.40
C VAL A 178 12.59 7.63 -17.59
N GLN A 179 13.58 7.31 -16.75
CA GLN A 179 14.28 6.03 -16.82
C GLN A 179 13.33 4.84 -16.59
N TRP A 180 12.48 4.91 -15.57
CA TRP A 180 11.53 3.85 -15.26
C TRP A 180 10.42 3.72 -16.31
N THR A 181 9.96 4.83 -16.88
CA THR A 181 9.03 4.78 -18.03
C THR A 181 9.66 4.05 -19.21
N ARG A 182 10.92 4.36 -19.55
CA ARG A 182 11.64 3.66 -20.63
C ARG A 182 11.78 2.16 -20.37
N ARG A 183 12.20 1.77 -19.15
CA ARG A 183 12.29 0.35 -18.75
C ARG A 183 10.95 -0.36 -18.84
N THR A 184 9.87 0.34 -18.49
CA THR A 184 8.52 -0.21 -18.55
C THR A 184 8.08 -0.42 -20.00
N LEU A 185 8.39 0.52 -20.91
CA LEU A 185 8.17 0.37 -22.36
C LEU A 185 8.96 -0.81 -22.96
N GLU A 186 10.20 -1.02 -22.52
CA GLU A 186 11.03 -2.16 -22.95
C GLU A 186 10.44 -3.53 -22.55
N SER A 187 9.49 -3.58 -21.61
CA SER A 187 8.81 -4.82 -21.23
C SER A 187 7.86 -5.36 -22.32
N GLY A 188 7.54 -4.55 -23.34
CA GLY A 188 6.71 -4.93 -24.48
C GLY A 188 5.21 -4.79 -24.29
N MET A 189 4.73 -4.23 -23.17
CA MET A 189 3.33 -3.82 -23.04
C MET A 189 3.17 -2.31 -23.23
N LEU A 190 1.98 -1.89 -23.67
CA LEU A 190 1.63 -0.48 -23.73
C LEU A 190 1.64 0.11 -22.32
N VAL A 191 2.26 1.28 -22.21
CA VAL A 191 2.28 2.13 -21.01
C VAL A 191 1.33 3.29 -21.26
N ASN A 192 0.37 3.50 -20.38
CA ASN A 192 -0.59 4.61 -20.48
C ASN A 192 -0.27 5.74 -19.48
N GLU A 193 -1.07 6.80 -19.50
CA GLU A 193 -0.89 7.96 -18.60
C GLU A 193 -1.00 7.59 -17.11
N VAL A 194 -1.83 6.59 -16.78
CA VAL A 194 -2.00 6.10 -15.39
C VAL A 194 -0.75 5.38 -14.90
N ASP A 195 -0.11 4.61 -15.77
CA ASP A 195 1.16 3.96 -15.48
C ASP A 195 2.27 5.01 -15.28
N VAL A 196 2.36 6.00 -16.17
CA VAL A 196 3.33 7.11 -16.04
C VAL A 196 3.08 7.90 -14.75
N PHE A 197 1.83 8.19 -14.42
CA PHE A 197 1.46 8.84 -13.17
C PHE A 197 1.97 8.05 -11.97
N THR A 198 1.72 6.73 -11.96
CA THR A 198 2.18 5.82 -10.89
C THR A 198 3.69 5.81 -10.75
N ILE A 199 4.41 5.82 -11.87
CA ILE A 199 5.88 5.92 -11.87
C ILE A 199 6.32 7.22 -11.22
N VAL A 200 5.77 8.36 -11.64
CA VAL A 200 6.12 9.67 -11.10
C VAL A 200 5.81 9.76 -9.61
N MET A 201 4.66 9.26 -9.16
CA MET A 201 4.28 9.29 -7.75
C MET A 201 5.17 8.38 -6.90
N GLY A 202 5.42 7.14 -7.34
CA GLY A 202 6.33 6.23 -6.66
C GLY A 202 7.73 6.82 -6.51
N LYS A 203 8.26 7.45 -7.57
CA LYS A 203 9.53 8.18 -7.50
C LYS A 203 9.47 9.38 -6.59
N THR A 204 8.39 10.14 -6.61
CA THR A 204 8.27 11.26 -5.69
C THR A 204 8.33 10.81 -4.24
N LEU A 205 7.71 9.68 -3.90
CA LEU A 205 7.80 9.11 -2.54
C LEU A 205 9.23 8.68 -2.14
N GLU A 206 10.07 8.19 -3.06
CA GLU A 206 11.49 7.91 -2.78
C GLU A 206 12.23 9.16 -2.29
N TYR A 207 11.83 10.34 -2.78
CA TYR A 207 12.42 11.63 -2.44
C TYR A 207 11.66 12.37 -1.31
N CYS A 208 10.51 11.85 -0.86
CA CYS A 208 9.73 12.36 0.27
C CYS A 208 10.30 11.83 1.60
N HIS A 209 11.51 12.25 1.93
CA HIS A 209 12.20 11.92 3.19
C HIS A 209 12.33 13.12 4.15
N GLN A 210 11.85 14.31 3.76
CA GLN A 210 12.08 15.58 4.46
C GLN A 210 10.88 16.51 4.40
N GLY A 211 10.90 17.55 5.25
CA GLY A 211 9.96 18.68 5.30
C GLY A 211 9.81 19.52 4.01
N ILE A 212 9.98 18.91 2.84
CA ILE A 212 9.18 19.24 1.67
C ILE A 212 7.74 19.02 2.10
N SER A 213 7.07 20.13 2.39
CA SER A 213 5.65 20.17 2.69
C SER A 213 4.91 19.22 1.74
N ILE A 214 4.15 18.27 2.29
CA ILE A 214 3.26 17.36 1.53
C ILE A 214 2.36 18.12 0.55
N TYR A 215 2.12 19.41 0.84
CA TYR A 215 1.41 20.40 0.02
C TYR A 215 2.08 20.79 -1.32
N VAL A 216 3.15 20.09 -1.74
CA VAL A 216 3.84 20.34 -3.02
C VAL A 216 3.64 19.19 -4.02
N LEU A 217 3.00 18.10 -3.59
CA LEU A 217 2.42 17.07 -4.45
C LEU A 217 1.13 17.58 -5.11
#